data_AF-A0A1M3QJ00-F1
#
_entry.id   AF-A0A1M3QJ00-F1
#
_cell.length_a   1.000
_cell.length_b   1.000
_cell.length_c   1.000
_cell.angle_alpha   90.00
_cell.angle_beta   90.00
_cell.angle_gamma   90.00
#
_symmetry.space_group_name_H-M   'P 1'
#
loop_
_entity.id
_entity.type
_entity.pdbx_description
1 polymer ?
#
loop_
_entity_poly.entity_id
_entity_poly.type
_entity_poly.pdbx_seq_one_letter_code
_entity_poly.pdbx_strand_id
1 'polypeptide(L)'
;MSNSKEETIMKTILTLAGSVLLAATLAACSPGINEGIGHRITFDSSGMLVHAIGRPDAHIGKDGSLAINDRPIDTTPEQRALLKDYYSEARNMMQSGKAVGQAGVGLAEHAIGNAIRHVFSGKSDASDKALDAQSDSIGKAADALCLDLQQLVATQKQIAAQLPAFEPYNALGDAHCSTTTTHTVAVSDGPGASTSIGVAATKPAAH
;
A
#
# COMPACT_ATOMS: atom_id res chain seq x y z
N MET A 1 30.78 67.23 -36.61
CA MET A 1 31.33 66.26 -37.59
C MET A 1 32.39 65.43 -36.87
N SER A 2 31.98 64.30 -36.28
CA SER A 2 32.76 63.29 -35.53
C SER A 2 31.72 62.40 -34.83
N ASN A 3 31.73 61.09 -34.68
CA ASN A 3 32.39 59.92 -35.28
C ASN A 3 31.73 58.68 -34.59
N SER A 4 31.95 57.47 -35.10
CA SER A 4 31.65 56.16 -34.46
C SER A 4 30.17 55.72 -34.43
N LYS A 5 29.69 54.69 -35.16
CA LYS A 5 30.27 53.39 -35.54
C LYS A 5 30.73 52.59 -34.32
N GLU A 6 29.79 52.01 -33.56
CA GLU A 6 29.96 50.87 -32.61
C GLU A 6 28.62 50.56 -31.88
N GLU A 7 27.53 50.29 -32.60
CA GLU A 7 26.30 49.80 -31.93
C GLU A 7 25.43 48.95 -32.86
N THR A 8 25.98 47.88 -33.44
CA THR A 8 25.18 47.02 -34.33
C THR A 8 25.64 45.56 -34.38
N ILE A 9 26.05 44.95 -33.26
CA ILE A 9 26.32 43.48 -33.25
C ILE A 9 25.91 42.79 -31.94
N MET A 10 24.85 43.24 -31.26
CA MET A 10 24.40 42.53 -30.03
C MET A 10 22.88 42.44 -29.85
N LYS A 11 22.11 42.49 -30.94
CA LYS A 11 20.62 42.41 -30.86
C LYS A 11 19.96 41.40 -31.79
N THR A 12 20.74 40.51 -32.42
CA THR A 12 20.20 39.54 -33.39
C THR A 12 20.46 38.08 -33.02
N ILE A 13 20.91 37.79 -31.79
CA ILE A 13 21.12 36.42 -31.26
C ILE A 13 20.08 36.06 -30.19
N LEU A 14 19.00 36.85 -30.05
CA LEU A 14 18.00 36.63 -29.00
C LEU A 14 16.59 36.39 -29.54
N THR A 15 16.46 35.60 -30.62
CA THR A 15 15.16 35.13 -31.11
C THR A 15 15.31 33.78 -31.79
N LEU A 16 15.67 32.73 -31.02
CA LEU A 16 15.51 31.31 -31.38
C LEU A 16 15.82 30.43 -30.15
N ALA A 17 15.06 30.61 -29.09
CA ALA A 17 14.92 29.63 -28.02
C ALA A 17 13.44 29.57 -27.65
N GLY A 18 12.71 28.80 -28.47
CA GLY A 18 11.35 28.40 -28.16
C GLY A 18 11.34 27.57 -26.88
N SER A 19 10.36 27.89 -26.05
CA SER A 19 9.52 26.95 -25.28
C SER A 19 10.19 25.92 -24.36
N VAL A 20 9.60 25.87 -23.15
CA VAL A 20 9.71 24.83 -22.12
C VAL A 20 10.79 25.09 -21.06
N LEU A 21 10.40 25.78 -19.99
CA LEU A 21 10.64 25.25 -18.65
C LEU A 21 9.39 25.53 -17.81
N LEU A 22 8.47 24.55 -17.86
CA LEU A 22 7.28 24.49 -17.03
C LEU A 22 7.73 24.39 -15.56
N ALA A 23 7.23 25.29 -14.71
CA ALA A 23 7.50 25.28 -13.28
C ALA A 23 7.00 23.96 -12.65
N ALA A 24 7.91 23.04 -12.34
CA ALA A 24 7.61 21.85 -11.56
C ALA A 24 7.74 22.17 -10.06
N THR A 25 6.86 23.02 -9.53
CA THR A 25 6.59 23.02 -8.08
C THR A 25 5.65 21.86 -7.79
N LEU A 26 6.19 20.64 -7.72
CA LEU A 26 5.49 19.54 -7.07
C LEU A 26 5.40 19.90 -5.59
N ALA A 27 4.28 20.51 -5.20
CA ALA A 27 3.82 20.43 -3.82
C ALA A 27 3.69 18.94 -3.50
N ALA A 28 4.69 18.39 -2.81
CA ALA A 28 4.64 17.06 -2.25
C ALA A 28 3.65 17.06 -1.07
N CYS A 29 2.37 17.26 -1.37
CA CYS A 29 1.30 16.76 -0.54
C CYS A 29 1.13 15.29 -0.91
N SER A 30 2.08 14.44 -0.50
CA SER A 30 1.75 13.04 -0.33
C SER A 30 0.76 13.01 0.84
N PRO A 31 -0.51 12.63 0.64
CA PRO A 31 -1.31 12.21 1.77
C PRO A 31 -0.50 11.10 2.42
N GLY A 32 -0.14 11.26 3.69
CA GLY A 32 0.43 10.16 4.45
C GLY A 32 -0.43 8.94 4.16
N ILE A 33 0.20 7.88 3.67
CA ILE A 33 -0.40 6.53 3.63
C ILE A 33 -1.05 6.35 4.99
N ASN A 34 -2.37 6.50 5.06
CA ASN A 34 -3.11 6.42 6.31
C ASN A 34 -2.76 5.05 6.90
N GLU A 35 -2.20 5.03 8.12
CA GLU A 35 -1.87 3.77 8.78
C GLU A 35 -3.17 3.02 9.02
N GLY A 36 -3.44 2.01 8.20
CA GLY A 36 -4.75 1.39 8.15
C GLY A 36 -4.86 0.25 7.14
N ILE A 37 -6.00 -0.42 7.18
CA ILE A 37 -6.36 -1.48 6.25
C ILE A 37 -7.34 -0.89 5.25
N GLY A 38 -6.79 -0.42 4.13
CA GLY A 38 -7.55 0.33 3.12
C GLY A 38 -8.20 1.59 3.70
N HIS A 39 -9.44 1.88 3.28
CA HIS A 39 -10.24 3.02 3.76
C HIS A 39 -11.31 2.61 4.77
N ARG A 40 -11.20 1.41 5.35
CA ARG A 40 -12.20 0.82 6.25
C ARG A 40 -11.74 0.76 7.69
N ILE A 41 -10.43 0.57 7.90
CA ILE A 41 -9.84 0.57 9.22
C ILE A 41 -8.68 1.54 9.22
N THR A 42 -8.66 2.47 10.17
CA THR A 42 -7.50 3.33 10.44
C THR A 42 -7.13 3.24 11.92
N PHE A 43 -5.94 3.71 12.26
CA PHE A 43 -5.49 3.80 13.64
C PHE A 43 -5.10 5.24 13.97
N ASP A 44 -5.47 5.67 15.18
CA ASP A 44 -5.04 6.93 15.76
C ASP A 44 -4.29 6.70 17.08
N SER A 45 -4.09 7.75 17.87
CA SER A 45 -3.43 7.65 19.17
C SER A 45 -4.24 6.92 20.25
N SER A 46 -5.56 6.83 20.09
CA SER A 46 -6.51 6.27 21.05
C SER A 46 -6.92 4.83 20.75
N GLY A 47 -6.83 4.39 19.49
CA GLY A 47 -7.21 3.05 19.12
C GLY A 47 -7.42 2.85 17.63
N MET A 48 -8.34 1.94 17.32
CA MET A 48 -8.72 1.55 15.97
C MET A 48 -10.04 2.21 15.61
N LEU A 49 -10.12 2.84 14.45
CA LEU A 49 -11.35 3.36 13.88
C LEU A 49 -11.83 2.44 12.77
N VAL A 50 -13.10 2.03 12.82
CA VAL A 50 -13.77 1.24 11.79
C VAL A 50 -14.83 2.10 11.13
N HIS A 51 -14.69 2.28 9.82
CA HIS A 51 -15.50 3.18 9.01
C HIS A 51 -16.62 2.41 8.29
N ALA A 52 -17.84 2.93 8.39
CA ALA A 52 -18.99 2.45 7.63
C ALA A 52 -19.64 3.60 6.85
N ILE A 53 -20.14 3.32 5.64
CA ILE A 53 -20.69 4.36 4.75
C ILE A 53 -21.94 4.97 5.40
N GLY A 54 -21.96 6.29 5.55
CA GLY A 54 -23.10 7.01 6.13
C GLY A 54 -23.34 6.67 7.61
N ARG A 55 -22.29 6.26 8.32
CA ARG A 55 -22.29 6.01 9.76
C ARG A 55 -21.14 6.79 10.41
N PRO A 56 -21.29 7.20 11.69
CA PRO A 56 -20.16 7.66 12.47
C PRO A 56 -19.13 6.52 12.61
N ASP A 57 -17.90 6.85 12.99
CA ASP A 57 -16.87 5.84 13.19
C ASP A 57 -17.14 5.02 14.45
N ALA A 58 -16.82 3.72 14.37
CA ALA A 58 -16.70 2.86 15.53
C ALA A 58 -15.25 2.86 16.02
N HIS A 59 -15.01 3.41 17.20
CA HIS A 59 -13.73 3.40 17.86
C HIS A 59 -13.61 2.16 18.76
N ILE A 60 -12.59 1.34 18.52
CA ILE A 60 -12.25 0.17 19.30
C ILE A 60 -10.90 0.40 20.00
N GLY A 61 -10.92 0.40 21.33
CA GLY A 61 -9.71 0.50 22.13
C GLY A 61 -8.92 -0.81 22.16
N LYS A 62 -7.62 -0.73 22.44
CA LYS A 62 -6.72 -1.90 22.59
C LYS A 62 -7.22 -2.92 23.63
N ASP A 63 -8.02 -2.47 24.59
CA ASP A 63 -8.59 -3.30 25.63
C ASP A 63 -9.93 -3.95 25.23
N GLY A 64 -10.46 -3.66 24.04
CA GLY A 64 -11.75 -4.14 23.54
C GLY A 64 -12.93 -3.24 23.90
N SER A 65 -12.69 -2.05 24.47
CA SER A 65 -13.75 -1.05 24.59
C SER A 65 -14.27 -0.64 23.22
N LEU A 66 -15.59 -0.46 23.09
CA LEU A 66 -16.24 0.04 21.88
C LEU A 66 -16.92 1.36 22.18
N ALA A 67 -16.71 2.34 21.31
CA ALA A 67 -17.48 3.58 21.26
C ALA A 67 -17.93 3.85 19.83
N ILE A 68 -19.14 4.39 19.66
CA ILE A 68 -19.65 4.83 18.36
C ILE A 68 -20.11 6.27 18.53
N ASN A 69 -19.63 7.18 17.67
CA ASN A 69 -19.93 8.62 17.80
C ASN A 69 -19.57 9.15 19.20
N ASP A 70 -18.39 8.78 19.69
CA ASP A 70 -17.87 9.10 21.04
C ASP A 70 -18.74 8.63 22.22
N ARG A 71 -19.70 7.74 21.98
CA ARG A 71 -20.55 7.14 23.02
C ARG A 71 -20.11 5.71 23.29
N PRO A 72 -19.71 5.38 24.52
CA PRO A 72 -19.41 4.00 24.91
C PRO A 72 -20.61 3.09 24.64
N ILE A 73 -20.33 1.90 24.10
CA ILE A 73 -21.29 0.82 23.92
C ILE A 73 -20.99 -0.25 24.96
N ASP A 74 -22.00 -0.63 25.74
CA ASP A 74 -21.87 -1.71 26.70
C ASP A 74 -21.70 -3.04 25.97
N THR A 75 -20.70 -3.82 26.40
CA THR A 75 -20.36 -5.12 25.81
C THR A 75 -20.28 -6.18 26.90
N THR A 76 -20.73 -7.40 26.60
CA THR A 76 -20.47 -8.56 27.46
C THR A 76 -18.98 -8.90 27.46
N PRO A 77 -18.48 -9.70 28.44
CA PRO A 77 -17.10 -10.17 28.44
C PRO A 77 -16.70 -10.89 27.14
N GLU A 78 -17.60 -11.67 26.55
CA GLU A 78 -17.38 -12.40 25.31
C GLU A 78 -17.27 -11.46 24.12
N GLN A 79 -18.18 -10.48 24.01
CA GLN A 79 -18.11 -9.44 22.97
C GLN A 79 -16.84 -8.61 23.09
N ARG A 80 -16.43 -8.26 24.31
CA ARG A 80 -15.18 -7.53 24.57
C ARG A 80 -13.95 -8.33 24.16
N ALA A 81 -13.95 -9.64 24.40
CA ALA A 81 -12.87 -10.51 23.95
C ALA A 81 -12.75 -10.51 22.42
N LEU A 82 -13.86 -10.66 21.69
CA LEU A 82 -13.88 -10.58 20.23
C LEU A 82 -13.36 -9.24 19.69
N LEU A 83 -13.73 -8.13 20.33
CA LEU A 83 -13.23 -6.80 19.97
C LEU A 83 -11.71 -6.66 20.17
N LYS A 84 -11.14 -7.30 21.19
CA LYS A 84 -9.69 -7.35 21.42
C LYS A 84 -8.98 -8.18 20.35
N ASP A 85 -9.55 -9.33 20.02
CA ASP A 85 -9.01 -10.21 18.98
C ASP A 85 -9.02 -9.48 17.64
N TYR A 86 -10.14 -8.86 17.28
CA TYR A 86 -10.28 -8.04 16.09
C TYR A 86 -9.27 -6.88 16.03
N TYR A 87 -9.06 -6.18 17.15
CA TYR A 87 -8.02 -5.14 17.25
C TYR A 87 -6.63 -5.73 16.99
N SER A 88 -6.29 -6.86 17.62
CA SER A 88 -4.99 -7.51 17.48
C SER A 88 -4.74 -8.01 16.06
N GLU A 89 -5.74 -8.65 15.46
CA GLU A 89 -5.71 -9.13 14.08
C GLU A 89 -5.47 -7.98 13.10
N ALA A 90 -6.16 -6.84 13.29
CA ALA A 90 -5.95 -5.66 12.44
C ALA A 90 -4.52 -5.10 12.57
N ARG A 91 -3.94 -5.11 13.78
CA ARG A 91 -2.53 -4.73 14.00
C ARG A 91 -1.57 -5.69 13.30
N ASN A 92 -1.82 -6.99 13.37
CA ASN A 92 -0.99 -8.00 12.70
C ASN A 92 -1.05 -7.83 11.18
N MET A 93 -2.25 -7.67 10.62
CA MET A 93 -2.43 -7.43 9.19
C MET A 93 -1.69 -6.17 8.72
N MET A 94 -1.70 -5.08 9.50
CA MET A 94 -0.90 -3.89 9.18
C MET A 94 0.61 -4.18 9.18
N GLN A 95 1.11 -4.99 10.11
CA GLN A 95 2.52 -5.38 10.14
C GLN A 95 2.88 -6.24 8.93
N SER A 96 2.06 -7.23 8.59
CA SER A 96 2.18 -8.04 7.39
C SER A 96 2.18 -7.17 6.12
N GLY A 97 1.28 -6.18 6.04
CA GLY A 97 1.21 -5.23 4.93
C GLY A 97 2.47 -4.36 4.80
N LYS A 98 3.04 -3.89 5.92
CA LYS A 98 4.33 -3.17 5.92
C LYS A 98 5.48 -4.04 5.42
N ALA A 99 5.55 -5.30 5.87
CA ALA A 99 6.58 -6.24 5.44
C ALA A 99 6.51 -6.52 3.92
N VAL A 100 5.30 -6.77 3.40
CA VAL A 100 5.08 -6.95 1.95
C VAL A 100 5.47 -5.68 1.17
N GLY A 101 5.06 -4.49 1.64
CA GLY A 101 5.41 -3.22 1.01
C GLY A 101 6.91 -2.97 0.94
N GLN A 102 7.64 -3.24 2.04
CA GLN A 102 9.10 -3.13 2.08
C GLN A 102 9.79 -4.13 1.13
N ALA A 103 9.29 -5.36 1.07
CA ALA A 103 9.82 -6.38 0.16
C ALA A 103 9.60 -5.99 -1.31
N GLY A 104 8.47 -5.36 -1.64
CA GLY A 104 8.19 -4.79 -2.96
C GLY A 104 9.19 -3.69 -3.34
N VAL A 105 9.45 -2.72 -2.45
CA VAL A 105 10.47 -1.68 -2.69
C VAL A 105 11.84 -2.30 -2.93
N GLY A 106 12.24 -3.27 -2.10
CA GLY A 106 13.52 -3.97 -2.25
C GLY A 106 13.66 -4.66 -3.62
N LEU A 107 12.59 -5.24 -4.16
CA LEU A 107 12.62 -5.86 -5.49
C LEU A 107 12.76 -4.81 -6.61
N ALA A 108 12.06 -3.67 -6.52
CA ALA A 108 12.17 -2.59 -7.50
C ALA A 108 13.61 -2.04 -7.57
N GLU A 109 14.25 -1.83 -6.42
CA GLU A 109 15.65 -1.37 -6.34
C GLU A 109 16.62 -2.38 -6.97
N HIS A 110 16.45 -3.68 -6.68
CA HIS A 110 17.28 -4.72 -7.27
C HIS A 110 17.10 -4.82 -8.79
N ALA A 111 15.88 -4.65 -9.31
CA ALA A 111 15.61 -4.65 -10.75
C ALA A 111 16.33 -3.49 -11.47
N ILE A 112 16.26 -2.26 -10.93
CA ILE A 112 16.97 -1.09 -11.47
C ILE A 112 18.49 -1.27 -11.38
N GLY A 113 18.99 -1.73 -10.24
CA GLY A 113 20.43 -1.96 -10.03
C GLY A 113 21.00 -3.06 -10.94
N ASN A 114 20.22 -4.11 -11.21
CA ASN A 114 20.58 -5.17 -12.14
C ASN A 114 20.56 -4.67 -13.59
N ALA A 115 19.58 -3.85 -14.01
CA ALA A 115 19.55 -3.27 -15.36
C ALA A 115 20.79 -2.40 -15.64
N ILE A 116 21.18 -1.55 -14.68
CA ILE A 116 22.41 -0.75 -14.77
C ILE A 116 23.63 -1.68 -14.84
N ARG A 117 23.77 -2.64 -13.91
CA ARG A 117 24.91 -3.60 -13.95
C ARG A 117 24.94 -4.44 -15.22
N HIS A 118 23.81 -4.83 -15.79
CA HIS A 118 23.73 -5.65 -16.99
C HIS A 118 24.30 -4.91 -18.21
N VAL A 119 24.01 -3.61 -18.34
CA VAL A 119 24.61 -2.74 -19.36
C VAL A 119 26.12 -2.59 -19.18
N PHE A 120 26.62 -2.58 -17.93
CA PHE A 120 28.04 -2.33 -17.63
C PHE A 120 28.94 -3.57 -17.49
N SER A 121 28.41 -4.76 -17.18
CA SER A 121 29.25 -5.90 -16.71
C SER A 121 29.04 -7.24 -17.42
N GLY A 122 28.02 -7.40 -18.27
CA GLY A 122 27.87 -8.55 -19.18
C GLY A 122 27.83 -9.95 -18.55
N LYS A 123 27.53 -10.09 -17.25
CA LYS A 123 27.40 -11.38 -16.54
C LYS A 123 26.05 -11.47 -15.84
N SER A 124 25.26 -12.51 -16.11
CA SER A 124 23.82 -12.56 -15.79
C SER A 124 23.41 -13.57 -14.71
N ASP A 125 24.26 -14.54 -14.37
CA ASP A 125 23.73 -15.84 -13.92
C ASP A 125 23.44 -15.93 -12.41
N ALA A 126 24.04 -15.05 -11.60
CA ALA A 126 23.81 -15.01 -10.14
C ALA A 126 22.58 -14.17 -9.74
N SER A 127 22.08 -13.32 -10.65
CA SER A 127 20.99 -12.39 -10.37
C SER A 127 19.61 -13.05 -10.42
N ASP A 128 19.43 -14.03 -11.32
CA ASP A 128 18.13 -14.68 -11.55
C ASP A 128 17.68 -15.49 -10.33
N LYS A 129 18.58 -16.28 -9.72
CA LYS A 129 18.27 -17.05 -8.49
C LYS A 129 17.91 -16.18 -7.29
N ALA A 130 18.53 -14.99 -7.19
CA ALA A 130 18.25 -14.05 -6.11
C ALA A 130 16.89 -13.38 -6.30
N LEU A 131 16.53 -13.04 -7.54
CA LEU A 131 15.22 -12.51 -7.90
C LEU A 131 14.11 -13.55 -7.68
N ASP A 132 14.35 -14.81 -8.02
CA ASP A 132 13.40 -15.91 -7.77
C ASP A 132 13.15 -16.09 -6.26
N ALA A 133 14.22 -16.15 -5.46
CA ALA A 133 14.09 -16.30 -4.00
C ALA A 133 13.37 -15.11 -3.35
N GLN A 134 13.58 -13.89 -3.86
CA GLN A 134 12.89 -12.70 -3.38
C GLN A 134 11.41 -12.69 -3.79
N SER A 135 11.11 -13.16 -5.01
CA SER A 135 9.73 -13.34 -5.50
C SER A 135 8.97 -14.37 -4.66
N ASP A 136 9.58 -15.51 -4.33
CA ASP A 136 9.00 -16.52 -3.45
C ASP A 136 8.74 -15.98 -2.04
N SER A 137 9.66 -15.18 -1.50
CA SER A 137 9.50 -14.56 -0.19
C SER A 137 8.36 -13.55 -0.16
N ILE A 138 8.22 -12.73 -1.20
CA ILE A 138 7.11 -11.78 -1.35
C ILE A 138 5.79 -12.53 -1.46
N GLY A 139 5.77 -13.62 -2.24
CA GLY A 139 4.62 -14.50 -2.39
C GLY A 139 4.12 -15.08 -1.07
N LYS A 140 5.04 -15.67 -0.27
CA LYS A 140 4.71 -16.19 1.06
C LYS A 140 4.19 -15.10 2.00
N ALA A 141 4.75 -13.89 1.92
CA ALA A 141 4.28 -12.77 2.71
C ALA A 141 2.87 -12.31 2.27
N ALA A 142 2.56 -12.39 0.97
CA ALA A 142 1.22 -12.14 0.44
C ALA A 142 0.22 -13.21 0.90
N ASP A 143 0.60 -14.49 0.92
CA ASP A 143 -0.24 -15.57 1.45
C ASP A 143 -0.54 -15.37 2.95
N ALA A 144 0.47 -14.99 3.74
CA ALA A 144 0.30 -14.69 5.16
C ALA A 144 -0.66 -13.50 5.38
N LEU A 145 -0.50 -12.43 4.60
CA LEU A 145 -1.41 -11.28 4.62
C LEU A 145 -2.85 -11.68 4.26
N CYS A 146 -3.00 -12.63 3.33
CA CYS A 146 -4.29 -13.18 2.93
C CYS A 146 -4.98 -13.93 4.08
N LEU A 147 -4.23 -14.75 4.81
CA LEU A 147 -4.71 -15.47 5.98
C LEU A 147 -5.10 -14.51 7.11
N ASP A 148 -4.28 -13.47 7.36
CA ASP A 148 -4.59 -12.42 8.33
C ASP A 148 -5.91 -11.72 7.99
N LEU A 149 -6.13 -11.38 6.71
CA LEU A 149 -7.38 -10.78 6.25
C LEU A 149 -8.58 -11.72 6.46
N GLN A 150 -8.45 -12.99 6.11
CA GLN A 150 -9.53 -13.97 6.27
C GLN A 150 -9.93 -14.13 7.75
N GLN A 151 -8.94 -14.18 8.64
CA GLN A 151 -9.16 -14.23 10.08
C GLN A 151 -9.87 -12.97 10.58
N LEU A 152 -9.38 -11.79 10.19
CA LEU A 152 -9.98 -10.50 10.55
C LEU A 152 -11.44 -10.39 10.11
N VAL A 153 -11.76 -10.85 8.90
CA VAL A 153 -13.14 -10.89 8.36
C VAL A 153 -14.02 -11.86 9.16
N ALA A 154 -13.49 -13.02 9.53
CA ALA A 154 -14.25 -13.98 10.33
C ALA A 154 -14.62 -13.40 11.71
N THR A 155 -13.67 -12.77 12.40
CA THR A 155 -13.92 -12.10 13.68
C THR A 155 -14.90 -10.95 13.53
N GLN A 156 -14.78 -10.13 12.47
CA GLN A 156 -15.74 -9.04 12.19
C GLN A 156 -17.18 -9.56 12.06
N LYS A 157 -17.37 -10.67 11.32
CA LYS A 157 -18.68 -11.31 11.16
C LYS A 157 -19.23 -11.82 12.50
N GLN A 158 -18.38 -12.39 13.36
CA GLN A 158 -18.77 -12.85 14.68
C GLN A 158 -19.21 -11.70 15.59
N ILE A 159 -18.51 -10.56 15.55
CA ILE A 159 -18.90 -9.34 16.29
C ILE A 159 -20.25 -8.84 15.77
N ALA A 160 -20.41 -8.70 14.45
CA ALA A 160 -21.66 -8.22 13.84
C ALA A 160 -22.87 -9.10 14.18
N ALA A 161 -22.67 -10.43 14.29
CA ALA A 161 -23.72 -11.36 14.68
C ALA A 161 -24.12 -11.26 16.17
N GLN A 162 -23.20 -10.84 17.05
CA GLN A 162 -23.41 -10.83 18.50
C GLN A 162 -23.66 -9.44 19.07
N LEU A 163 -23.32 -8.38 18.33
CA LEU A 163 -23.37 -7.00 18.76
C LEU A 163 -24.13 -6.15 17.72
N PRO A 164 -25.46 -5.97 17.88
CA PRO A 164 -26.29 -5.28 16.88
C PRO A 164 -25.82 -3.86 16.55
N ALA A 165 -25.24 -3.15 17.52
CA ALA A 165 -24.67 -1.82 17.30
C ALA A 165 -23.49 -1.80 16.31
N PHE A 166 -22.81 -2.94 16.14
CA PHE A 166 -21.67 -3.10 15.25
C PHE A 166 -22.01 -3.70 13.88
N GLU A 167 -23.25 -4.16 13.68
CA GLU A 167 -23.70 -4.75 12.41
C GLU A 167 -23.41 -3.88 11.17
N PRO A 168 -23.62 -2.54 11.20
CA PRO A 168 -23.33 -1.68 10.05
C PRO A 168 -21.84 -1.61 9.66
N TYR A 169 -20.94 -2.09 10.51
CA TYR A 169 -19.49 -2.05 10.32
C TYR A 169 -18.90 -3.36 9.77
N ASN A 170 -19.74 -4.33 9.39
CA ASN A 170 -19.33 -5.59 8.74
C ASN A 170 -18.87 -5.41 7.27
N ALA A 171 -18.23 -4.28 6.97
CA ALA A 171 -17.90 -3.85 5.61
C ALA A 171 -16.75 -4.65 4.97
N LEU A 172 -16.01 -5.46 5.73
CA LEU A 172 -15.03 -6.39 5.17
C LEU A 172 -15.64 -7.75 4.80
N GLY A 173 -16.95 -7.96 5.01
CA GLY A 173 -17.59 -9.26 4.83
C GLY A 173 -17.38 -9.92 3.46
N ASP A 174 -17.19 -9.09 2.43
CA ASP A 174 -16.99 -9.48 1.03
C ASP A 174 -15.52 -9.37 0.57
N ALA A 175 -14.60 -9.03 1.48
CA ALA A 175 -13.19 -9.03 1.17
C ALA A 175 -12.74 -10.47 0.91
N HIS A 176 -12.32 -10.73 -0.32
CA HIS A 176 -11.86 -12.04 -0.75
C HIS A 176 -10.41 -11.94 -1.20
N CYS A 177 -9.60 -12.86 -0.70
CA CYS A 177 -8.24 -13.07 -1.12
C CYS A 177 -8.00 -14.58 -1.27
N SER A 178 -7.21 -14.96 -2.27
CA SER A 178 -6.78 -16.34 -2.50
C SER A 178 -5.29 -16.48 -2.22
N THR A 179 -4.93 -17.47 -1.42
CA THR A 179 -3.54 -17.93 -1.33
C THR A 179 -3.16 -18.69 -2.59
N THR A 180 -1.88 -18.73 -2.96
CA THR A 180 -1.40 -19.45 -4.15
C THR A 180 -0.06 -20.13 -3.90
N THR A 181 0.16 -21.29 -4.53
CA THR A 181 1.43 -22.04 -4.40
C THR A 181 2.52 -21.56 -5.37
N THR A 182 2.16 -20.86 -6.45
CA THR A 182 3.09 -20.32 -7.46
C THR A 182 2.97 -18.80 -7.57
N HIS A 183 4.01 -18.09 -7.15
CA HIS A 183 4.04 -16.63 -7.13
C HIS A 183 4.87 -16.10 -8.30
N THR A 184 4.28 -15.26 -9.16
CA THR A 184 5.01 -14.56 -10.22
C THR A 184 4.93 -13.06 -10.02
N VAL A 185 6.07 -12.38 -10.10
CA VAL A 185 6.13 -10.92 -9.95
C VAL A 185 6.26 -10.29 -11.32
N ALA A 186 5.27 -9.48 -11.71
CA ALA A 186 5.30 -8.73 -12.96
C ALA A 186 5.64 -7.26 -12.67
N VAL A 187 6.68 -6.74 -13.33
CA VAL A 187 7.01 -5.31 -13.35
C VAL A 187 6.41 -4.70 -14.60
N SER A 188 5.57 -3.67 -14.44
CA SER A 188 4.98 -2.94 -15.56
C SER A 188 5.62 -1.54 -15.65
N ASP A 189 6.37 -1.29 -16.73
CA ASP A 189 6.97 0.03 -17.00
C ASP A 189 5.98 0.91 -17.79
N GLY A 190 5.34 1.86 -17.13
CA GLY A 190 4.57 2.93 -17.79
C GLY A 190 5.40 4.21 -17.93
N PRO A 191 5.31 4.96 -19.06
CA PRO A 191 6.08 6.19 -19.24
C PRO A 191 5.56 7.27 -18.27
N GLY A 192 6.27 7.44 -17.15
CA GLY A 192 5.98 8.38 -16.07
C GLY A 192 5.43 7.78 -14.77
N ALA A 193 5.45 6.45 -14.59
CA ALA A 193 4.73 5.77 -13.51
C ALA A 193 5.53 5.53 -12.22
N SER A 194 4.88 5.71 -11.06
CA SER A 194 5.22 4.95 -9.86
C SER A 194 5.23 3.46 -10.21
N THR A 195 6.37 2.79 -10.07
CA THR A 195 6.50 1.35 -10.31
C THR A 195 5.57 0.60 -9.36
N SER A 196 4.43 0.11 -9.86
CA SER A 196 3.57 -0.80 -9.12
C SER A 196 4.03 -2.22 -9.40
N ILE A 197 4.54 -2.89 -8.37
CA ILE A 197 4.84 -4.33 -8.45
C ILE A 197 3.54 -5.08 -8.18
N GLY A 198 3.06 -5.79 -9.19
CA GLY A 198 1.93 -6.70 -9.06
C GLY A 198 2.42 -8.12 -8.80
N VAL A 199 2.00 -8.72 -7.70
CA VAL A 199 2.10 -10.18 -7.53
C VAL A 199 0.89 -10.77 -8.23
N ALA A 200 1.12 -11.45 -9.35
CA ALA A 200 0.06 -12.12 -10.10
C ALA A 200 0.02 -13.59 -9.72
N ALA A 201 -1.14 -14.05 -9.26
CA ALA A 201 -1.42 -15.47 -9.07
C ALA A 201 -1.74 -16.10 -10.43
N THR A 202 -0.93 -17.06 -10.87
CA THR A 202 -1.27 -17.90 -12.03
C THR A 202 -1.89 -19.20 -11.54
N LYS A 203 -3.05 -19.56 -12.10
CA LYS A 203 -3.71 -20.85 -11.88
C LYS A 203 -2.75 -21.99 -12.23
N PRO A 204 -2.57 -23.02 -11.37
CA PRO A 204 -1.77 -24.19 -11.74
C PRO A 204 -2.36 -24.87 -12.97
N ALA A 205 -1.53 -25.22 -13.94
CA ALA A 205 -1.93 -26.14 -15.00
C ALA A 205 -2.22 -27.50 -14.35
N ALA A 206 -3.42 -28.03 -14.60
CA ALA A 206 -3.74 -29.39 -14.20
C ALA A 206 -2.83 -30.36 -14.98
N HIS A 207 -2.06 -31.16 -14.25
CA HIS A 207 -1.33 -32.31 -14.78
C HIS A 207 -2.13 -33.58 -14.54
#